data_AF-A0A7X9MNT0-F1
#
_entry.id   AF-A0A7X9MNT0-F1
#
_cell.length_a   1.000
_cell.length_b   1.000
_cell.length_c   1.000
_cell.angle_alpha   90.00
_cell.angle_beta   90.00
_cell.angle_gamma   90.00
#
_symmetry.space_group_name_H-M   'P 1'
#
loop_
_entity.id
_entity.type
_entity.pdbx_description
1 polymer ?
#
loop_
_entity_poly.entity_id
_entity_poly.type
_entity_poly.pdbx_seq_one_letter_code
_entity_poly.pdbx_strand_id
1 'polypeptide(L)'
;MKKPAGFMVSAFTAVTMAVGLLVGTATSTAQARPASACAPRVDAAVMAEIADISAAENNRTLQDARDNVTEIAELWGDAGDPRGGFAVVYKEILDTTVPSIERGDYDDSQWAEDLAVDFVQRYLAGVHAHATGAPVPAPWELYYRTATDCEHSGGRVATSGMSAHLLLDLPAALAAVDTPAERWDDFNRYGEVLGTATPNIIREIEADYGTDLSELFSVSIVGDVIGSERAAGIFFQTVRAVAWASSRALMSPATEGAGEAAMWAEWHASEVVLDTAEAIGIF
;
A
#
# COMPACT_ATOMS: atom_id res chain seq x y z
N MET A 1 5.30 -48.13 5.57
CA MET A 1 4.51 -47.06 4.92
C MET A 1 5.00 -45.72 5.46
N LYS A 2 5.73 -44.95 4.65
CA LYS A 2 6.31 -43.66 5.02
C LYS A 2 5.24 -42.57 4.85
N LYS A 3 5.02 -41.74 5.87
CA LYS A 3 4.28 -40.47 5.73
C LYS A 3 5.14 -39.52 4.88
N PRO A 4 4.57 -38.74 3.95
CA PRO A 4 5.30 -37.63 3.37
C PRO A 4 5.35 -36.52 4.43
N ALA A 5 6.57 -36.11 4.77
CA ALA A 5 6.81 -34.87 5.49
C ALA A 5 6.45 -33.72 4.54
N GLY A 6 5.42 -32.94 4.90
CA GLY A 6 5.13 -31.68 4.23
C GLY A 6 6.27 -30.72 4.48
N PHE A 7 6.88 -30.25 3.40
CA PHE A 7 7.73 -29.07 3.43
C PHE A 7 6.86 -27.87 3.82
N MET A 8 6.86 -27.49 5.09
CA MET A 8 6.61 -26.09 5.47
C MET A 8 7.77 -25.28 4.92
N VAL A 9 7.61 -24.77 3.71
CA VAL A 9 8.39 -23.60 3.29
C VAL A 9 7.92 -22.48 4.20
N SER A 10 8.82 -22.03 5.06
CA SER A 10 8.56 -20.97 6.03
C SER A 10 8.11 -19.71 5.29
N ALA A 11 7.00 -19.09 5.72
CA ALA A 11 6.50 -17.80 5.21
C ALA A 11 7.59 -16.70 5.23
N PHE A 12 8.62 -16.88 6.06
CA PHE A 12 9.83 -16.06 6.20
C PHE A 12 10.62 -15.74 4.91
N THR A 13 10.36 -16.38 3.76
CA THR A 13 11.24 -16.25 2.57
C THR A 13 10.60 -15.50 1.37
N ALA A 14 9.30 -15.22 1.39
CA ALA A 14 8.61 -14.67 0.22
C ALA A 14 8.88 -13.17 0.00
N VAL A 15 8.84 -12.36 1.06
CA VAL A 15 9.08 -10.90 0.98
C VAL A 15 10.55 -10.58 0.69
N THR A 16 11.48 -11.39 1.20
CA THR A 16 12.93 -11.22 0.95
C THR A 16 13.30 -11.49 -0.52
N MET A 17 12.53 -12.33 -1.24
CA MET A 17 12.80 -12.64 -2.64
C MET A 17 12.35 -11.56 -3.61
N ALA A 18 11.26 -10.82 -3.34
CA ALA A 18 10.80 -9.78 -4.27
C ALA A 18 11.77 -8.59 -4.38
N VAL A 19 12.58 -8.37 -3.33
CA VAL A 19 13.50 -7.23 -3.24
C VAL A 19 14.96 -7.66 -3.32
N GLY A 20 15.30 -8.86 -2.85
CA GLY A 20 16.68 -9.36 -2.85
C GLY A 20 17.33 -9.58 -4.22
N LEU A 21 16.61 -9.41 -5.33
CA LEU A 21 17.14 -9.60 -6.69
C LEU A 21 17.73 -8.33 -7.35
N LEU A 22 17.76 -7.19 -6.66
CA LEU A 22 18.24 -5.91 -7.20
C LEU A 22 19.77 -5.70 -7.19
N VAL A 23 20.58 -6.74 -6.94
CA VAL A 23 22.06 -6.61 -6.93
C VAL A 23 22.61 -6.64 -8.37
N GLY A 24 22.28 -5.62 -9.16
CA GLY A 24 23.02 -5.22 -10.35
C GLY A 24 23.94 -4.06 -9.99
N THR A 25 25.22 -4.13 -10.37
CA THR A 25 26.19 -3.05 -10.12
C THR A 25 25.87 -1.84 -11.00
N ALA A 26 24.96 -0.97 -10.54
CA ALA A 26 24.73 0.34 -11.13
C ALA A 26 25.60 1.36 -10.40
N THR A 27 26.62 1.90 -11.07
CA THR A 27 27.33 3.09 -10.61
C THR A 27 26.45 4.29 -10.91
N SER A 28 25.65 4.75 -9.94
CA SER A 28 24.88 5.98 -10.07
C SER A 28 25.67 7.15 -9.47
N THR A 29 25.85 8.20 -10.27
CA THR A 29 26.27 9.52 -9.77
C THR A 29 25.03 10.29 -9.36
N ALA A 30 24.46 9.96 -8.19
CA ALA A 30 23.36 10.72 -7.62
C ALA A 30 23.87 12.13 -7.24
N GLN A 31 23.37 13.14 -7.94
CA GLN A 31 23.69 14.53 -7.67
C GLN A 31 22.73 15.05 -6.60
N ALA A 32 23.25 15.32 -5.41
CA ALA A 32 22.47 15.81 -4.28
C ALA A 32 21.67 17.07 -4.66
N ARG A 33 20.34 17.01 -4.53
CA ARG A 33 19.44 18.16 -4.69
C ARG A 33 19.74 19.17 -3.57
N PRO A 34 19.82 20.48 -3.86
CA PRO A 34 20.02 21.49 -2.84
C PRO A 34 18.79 21.57 -1.91
N ALA A 35 19.06 21.58 -0.60
CA ALA A 35 18.05 21.74 0.44
C ALA A 35 17.43 23.15 0.39
N SER A 36 16.32 23.32 -0.32
CA SER A 36 15.52 24.55 -0.27
C SER A 36 14.04 24.22 -0.09
N ALA A 37 13.53 24.59 1.11
CA ALA A 37 12.14 24.52 1.60
C ALA A 37 11.53 23.11 1.72
N CYS A 38 11.66 22.54 2.92
CA CYS A 38 11.57 21.13 3.27
C CYS A 38 10.21 20.42 3.13
N ALA A 39 9.12 21.17 3.04
CA ALA A 39 7.82 20.72 2.59
C ALA A 39 7.03 21.99 2.28
N PRO A 40 6.11 22.00 1.31
CA PRO A 40 5.07 23.00 1.33
C PRO A 40 4.39 22.92 2.69
N ARG A 41 4.36 24.05 3.40
CA ARG A 41 3.68 24.10 4.69
C ARG A 41 2.19 23.98 4.37
N VAL A 42 1.63 22.78 4.50
CA VAL A 42 0.18 22.61 4.38
C VAL A 42 -0.47 23.51 5.41
N ASP A 43 -1.31 24.43 4.94
CA ASP A 43 -1.93 25.42 5.78
C ASP A 43 -2.77 24.74 6.86
N ALA A 44 -2.83 25.37 8.05
CA ALA A 44 -3.63 24.83 9.15
C ALA A 44 -5.12 24.68 8.77
N ALA A 45 -5.61 25.49 7.83
CA ALA A 45 -6.95 25.36 7.26
C ALA A 45 -7.10 24.06 6.46
N VAL A 46 -6.15 23.74 5.59
CA VAL A 46 -6.13 22.50 4.81
C VAL A 46 -6.02 21.28 5.72
N MET A 47 -5.18 21.34 6.76
CA MET A 47 -5.12 20.24 7.75
C MET A 47 -6.43 20.08 8.53
N ALA A 48 -7.13 21.18 8.85
CA ALA A 48 -8.43 21.11 9.51
C ALA A 48 -9.52 20.54 8.59
N GLU A 49 -9.46 20.84 7.30
CA GLU A 49 -10.35 20.27 6.29
C GLU A 49 -10.10 18.77 6.11
N ILE A 50 -8.83 18.35 5.97
CA ILE A 50 -8.45 16.93 5.95
C ILE A 50 -8.94 16.21 7.20
N ALA A 51 -8.83 16.83 8.39
CA ALA A 51 -9.34 16.25 9.64
C ALA A 51 -10.85 16.03 9.60
N ASP A 52 -11.63 16.96 9.03
CA ASP A 52 -13.08 16.85 8.90
C ASP A 52 -13.47 15.73 7.92
N ILE A 53 -12.96 15.77 6.69
CA ILE A 53 -13.34 14.80 5.64
C ILE A 53 -12.82 13.38 5.91
N SER A 54 -11.78 13.21 6.72
CA SER A 54 -11.29 11.89 7.15
C SER A 54 -12.02 11.31 8.38
N ALA A 55 -12.91 12.08 9.02
CA ALA A 55 -13.64 11.62 10.20
C ALA A 55 -14.58 10.44 9.87
N ALA A 56 -14.70 9.47 10.78
CA ALA A 56 -15.48 8.25 10.55
C ALA A 56 -16.96 8.53 10.23
N GLU A 57 -17.54 9.56 10.84
CA GLU A 57 -18.91 9.99 10.59
C GLU A 57 -19.16 10.51 9.18
N ASN A 58 -18.12 10.92 8.46
CA ASN A 58 -18.16 11.42 7.09
C ASN A 58 -17.80 10.34 6.05
N ASN A 59 -17.44 9.14 6.50
CA ASN A 59 -17.00 8.02 5.65
C ASN A 59 -17.82 6.76 5.93
N ARG A 60 -19.16 6.88 5.84
CA ARG A 60 -20.09 5.81 6.24
C ARG A 60 -20.33 4.78 5.15
N THR A 61 -20.18 5.19 3.91
CA THR A 61 -20.29 4.34 2.73
C THR A 61 -18.96 4.27 2.00
N LEU A 62 -18.80 3.26 1.15
CA LEU A 62 -17.62 3.14 0.31
C LEU A 62 -17.49 4.31 -0.68
N GLN A 63 -18.62 4.83 -1.16
CA GLN A 63 -18.66 6.02 -2.01
C GLN A 63 -18.20 7.27 -1.26
N ASP A 64 -18.69 7.51 -0.03
CA ASP A 64 -18.22 8.64 0.79
C ASP A 64 -16.70 8.55 1.00
N ALA A 65 -16.21 7.35 1.32
CA ALA A 65 -14.78 7.11 1.55
C ALA A 65 -13.95 7.34 0.28
N ARG A 66 -14.42 6.88 -0.89
CA ARG A 66 -13.77 7.16 -2.18
C ARG A 66 -13.70 8.65 -2.48
N ASP A 67 -14.81 9.37 -2.30
CA ASP A 67 -14.89 10.79 -2.62
C ASP A 67 -13.98 11.60 -1.66
N ASN A 68 -13.97 11.28 -0.36
CA ASN A 68 -13.09 11.95 0.60
C ASN A 68 -11.62 11.58 0.42
N VAL A 69 -11.27 10.34 0.05
CA VAL A 69 -9.88 9.99 -0.32
C VAL A 69 -9.42 10.77 -1.56
N THR A 70 -10.31 10.98 -2.53
CA THR A 70 -10.05 11.82 -3.71
C THR A 70 -9.74 13.25 -3.30
N GLU A 71 -10.59 13.85 -2.47
CA GLU A 71 -10.40 15.22 -1.96
C GLU A 71 -9.10 15.34 -1.15
N ILE A 72 -8.79 14.36 -0.28
CA ILE A 72 -7.53 14.32 0.49
C ILE A 72 -6.32 14.29 -0.46
N ALA A 73 -6.37 13.51 -1.54
CA ALA A 73 -5.30 13.42 -2.53
C ALA A 73 -5.11 14.76 -3.25
N GLU A 74 -6.21 15.44 -3.63
CA GLU A 74 -6.18 16.76 -4.27
C GLU A 74 -5.62 17.84 -3.33
N LEU A 75 -6.06 17.87 -2.06
CA LEU A 75 -5.58 18.85 -1.07
C LEU A 75 -4.08 18.74 -0.80
N TRP A 76 -3.53 17.52 -0.74
CA TRP A 76 -2.08 17.33 -0.62
C TRP A 76 -1.35 17.57 -1.95
N GLY A 77 -1.95 17.20 -3.08
CA GLY A 77 -1.39 17.43 -4.42
C GLY A 77 -1.25 18.91 -4.77
N ASP A 78 -2.28 19.71 -4.52
CA ASP A 78 -2.27 21.16 -4.72
C ASP A 78 -1.23 21.86 -3.84
N ALA A 79 -0.98 21.31 -2.64
CA ALA A 79 0.09 21.76 -1.79
C ALA A 79 1.48 21.31 -2.31
N GLY A 80 1.58 20.22 -3.07
CA GLY A 80 2.82 19.54 -3.40
C GLY A 80 3.41 18.77 -2.21
N ASP A 81 2.56 18.31 -1.29
CA ASP A 81 2.98 17.66 -0.06
C ASP A 81 3.19 16.14 -0.27
N PRO A 82 4.36 15.56 0.08
CA PRO A 82 4.64 14.14 -0.15
C PRO A 82 3.62 13.15 0.45
N ARG A 83 2.84 13.57 1.45
CA ARG A 83 1.74 12.76 2.00
C ARG A 83 0.65 12.46 0.95
N GLY A 84 0.51 13.28 -0.07
CA GLY A 84 -0.43 13.01 -1.15
C GLY A 84 0.01 11.88 -2.08
N GLY A 85 1.29 11.46 -2.05
CA GLY A 85 1.78 10.37 -2.89
C GLY A 85 1.06 9.04 -2.66
N PHE A 86 0.80 8.65 -1.41
CA PHE A 86 -0.01 7.45 -1.15
C PHE A 86 -1.51 7.70 -1.36
N ALA A 87 -2.00 8.92 -1.07
CA ALA A 87 -3.40 9.27 -1.29
C ALA A 87 -3.81 9.14 -2.76
N VAL A 88 -2.97 9.61 -3.69
CA VAL A 88 -3.17 9.46 -5.14
C VAL A 88 -3.17 7.99 -5.55
N VAL A 89 -2.22 7.19 -5.03
CA VAL A 89 -2.20 5.73 -5.27
C VAL A 89 -3.54 5.10 -4.86
N TYR A 90 -4.04 5.46 -3.69
CA TYR A 90 -5.23 4.82 -3.15
C TYR A 90 -6.53 5.32 -3.77
N LYS A 91 -6.60 6.61 -4.13
CA LYS A 91 -7.66 7.20 -4.95
C LYS A 91 -7.85 6.41 -6.24
N GLU A 92 -6.80 6.20 -7.02
CA GLU A 92 -6.88 5.47 -8.30
C GLU A 92 -7.31 4.00 -8.11
N ILE A 93 -6.91 3.38 -7.00
CA ILE A 93 -7.38 2.05 -6.60
C ILE A 93 -8.90 2.07 -6.36
N LEU A 94 -9.41 3.01 -5.56
CA LEU A 94 -10.84 3.12 -5.26
C LEU A 94 -11.66 3.48 -6.51
N ASP A 95 -11.15 4.34 -7.39
CA ASP A 95 -11.76 4.68 -8.68
C ASP A 95 -11.97 3.47 -9.59
N THR A 96 -11.17 2.43 -9.39
CA THR A 96 -11.28 1.18 -10.16
C THR A 96 -12.13 0.14 -9.42
N THR A 97 -11.94 0.01 -8.11
CA THR A 97 -12.60 -0.98 -7.27
C THR A 97 -14.08 -0.68 -7.03
N VAL A 98 -14.45 0.57 -6.73
CA VAL A 98 -15.86 0.88 -6.43
C VAL A 98 -16.76 0.53 -7.61
N PRO A 99 -16.43 0.92 -8.87
CA PRO A 99 -17.22 0.49 -10.02
C PRO A 99 -17.22 -1.02 -10.28
N SER A 100 -16.18 -1.78 -9.92
CA SER A 100 -16.19 -3.24 -10.11
C SER A 100 -17.13 -3.94 -9.14
N ILE A 101 -17.22 -3.45 -7.90
CA ILE A 101 -18.17 -3.93 -6.90
C ILE A 101 -19.60 -3.63 -7.36
N GLU A 102 -19.86 -2.39 -7.78
CA GLU A 102 -21.19 -1.96 -8.26
C GLU A 102 -21.69 -2.74 -9.49
N ARG A 103 -20.78 -3.18 -10.36
CA ARG A 103 -21.12 -4.02 -11.52
C ARG A 103 -21.43 -5.47 -11.17
N GLY A 104 -21.08 -5.91 -9.95
CA GLY A 104 -21.19 -7.30 -9.55
C GLY A 104 -20.11 -8.19 -10.15
N ASP A 105 -18.88 -7.68 -10.28
CA ASP A 105 -17.75 -8.43 -10.89
C ASP A 105 -17.20 -9.56 -9.99
N TYR A 106 -17.79 -9.77 -8.80
CA TYR A 106 -17.38 -10.74 -7.78
C TYR A 106 -18.51 -11.72 -7.49
N ASP A 107 -18.18 -12.98 -7.20
CA ASP A 107 -19.14 -14.00 -6.80
C ASP A 107 -19.90 -13.58 -5.53
N ASP A 108 -19.22 -12.89 -4.61
CA ASP A 108 -19.80 -12.25 -3.44
C ASP A 108 -19.42 -10.76 -3.37
N SER A 109 -20.22 -9.93 -4.05
CA SER A 109 -19.99 -8.48 -4.10
C SER A 109 -20.23 -7.79 -2.75
N GLN A 110 -21.04 -8.38 -1.86
CA GLN A 110 -21.20 -7.85 -0.50
C GLN A 110 -19.92 -8.04 0.30
N TRP A 111 -19.30 -9.23 0.23
CA TRP A 111 -17.99 -9.46 0.84
C TRP A 111 -16.93 -8.50 0.30
N ALA A 112 -16.93 -8.24 -1.01
CA ALA A 112 -15.99 -7.31 -1.63
C ALA A 112 -16.19 -5.88 -1.12
N GLU A 113 -17.44 -5.44 -0.95
CA GLU A 113 -17.79 -4.14 -0.34
C GLU A 113 -17.36 -4.07 1.13
N ASP A 114 -17.68 -5.08 1.93
CA ASP A 114 -17.32 -5.14 3.36
C ASP A 114 -15.79 -5.04 3.53
N LEU A 115 -15.03 -5.78 2.71
CA LEU A 115 -13.56 -5.70 2.69
C LEU A 115 -13.07 -4.31 2.30
N ALA A 116 -13.64 -3.72 1.25
CA ALA A 116 -13.25 -2.38 0.78
C ALA A 116 -13.50 -1.31 1.85
N VAL A 117 -14.64 -1.40 2.55
CA VAL A 117 -15.03 -0.48 3.63
C VAL A 117 -14.09 -0.60 4.83
N ASP A 118 -13.81 -1.80 5.34
CA ASP A 118 -12.87 -1.96 6.47
C ASP A 118 -11.47 -1.46 6.08
N PHE A 119 -11.04 -1.76 4.85
CA PHE A 119 -9.71 -1.40 4.37
C PHE A 119 -9.53 0.12 4.24
N VAL A 120 -10.48 0.83 3.64
CA VAL A 120 -10.41 2.30 3.49
C VAL A 120 -10.52 3.03 4.83
N GLN A 121 -11.31 2.50 5.76
CA GLN A 121 -11.44 3.07 7.10
C GLN A 121 -10.13 3.05 7.89
N ARG A 122 -9.27 2.04 7.69
CA ARG A 122 -7.95 1.99 8.36
C ARG A 122 -7.04 3.12 7.90
N TYR A 123 -7.00 3.37 6.59
CA TYR A 123 -6.27 4.50 6.04
C TYR A 123 -6.81 5.83 6.57
N LEU A 124 -8.13 6.04 6.46
CA LEU A 124 -8.78 7.28 6.90
C LEU A 124 -8.62 7.53 8.40
N ALA A 125 -8.65 6.49 9.23
CA ALA A 125 -8.35 6.61 10.66
C ALA A 125 -6.91 7.10 10.91
N GLY A 126 -5.94 6.63 10.13
CA GLY A 126 -4.56 7.12 10.15
C GLY A 126 -4.46 8.59 9.71
N VAL A 127 -5.18 8.99 8.66
CA VAL A 127 -5.23 10.38 8.18
C VAL A 127 -5.84 11.30 9.23
N HIS A 128 -6.99 10.91 9.79
CA HIS A 128 -7.69 11.68 10.81
C HIS A 128 -6.83 11.85 12.07
N ALA A 129 -6.18 10.77 12.53
CA ALA A 129 -5.30 10.84 13.69
C ALA A 129 -4.13 11.81 13.46
N HIS A 130 -3.49 11.75 12.28
CA HIS A 130 -2.42 12.66 11.91
C HIS A 130 -2.88 14.11 11.83
N ALA A 131 -4.02 14.36 11.18
CA ALA A 131 -4.55 15.71 10.97
C ALA A 131 -5.01 16.37 12.27
N THR A 132 -5.47 15.59 13.25
CA THR A 132 -5.92 16.08 14.57
C THR A 132 -4.82 16.08 15.63
N GLY A 133 -3.65 15.51 15.33
CA GLY A 133 -2.56 15.32 16.30
C GLY A 133 -2.85 14.25 17.35
N ALA A 134 -3.79 13.34 17.09
CA ALA A 134 -4.03 12.17 17.91
C ALA A 134 -2.94 11.10 17.67
N PRO A 135 -2.80 10.08 18.55
CA PRO A 135 -1.86 8.98 18.33
C PRO A 135 -2.14 8.25 17.02
N VAL A 136 -1.16 8.24 16.13
CA VAL A 136 -1.21 7.53 14.85
C VAL A 136 -0.71 6.09 15.03
N PRO A 137 -1.29 5.08 14.36
CA PRO A 137 -0.71 3.74 14.35
C PRO A 137 0.74 3.75 13.86
N ALA A 138 1.62 2.99 14.52
CA ALA A 138 3.07 3.06 14.27
C ALA A 138 3.52 2.97 12.79
N PRO A 139 2.93 2.14 11.90
CA PRO A 139 3.37 2.12 10.50
C PRO A 139 2.99 3.40 9.75
N TRP A 140 1.84 3.98 10.06
CA TRP A 140 1.40 5.26 9.54
C TRP A 140 2.20 6.43 10.15
N GLU A 141 2.61 6.33 11.42
CA GLU A 141 3.51 7.30 12.04
C GLU A 141 4.87 7.34 11.33
N LEU A 142 5.45 6.19 10.98
CA LEU A 142 6.66 6.12 10.18
C LEU A 142 6.45 6.82 8.83
N TYR A 143 5.37 6.47 8.12
CA TYR A 143 5.02 7.08 6.84
C TYR A 143 4.95 8.61 6.93
N TYR A 144 4.22 9.17 7.90
CA TYR A 144 4.11 10.62 8.05
C TYR A 144 5.44 11.28 8.43
N ARG A 145 6.26 10.61 9.26
CA ARG A 145 7.61 11.09 9.57
C ARG A 145 8.47 11.15 8.32
N THR A 146 8.50 10.07 7.53
CA THR A 146 9.22 9.99 6.26
C THR A 146 8.72 11.06 5.28
N ALA A 147 7.41 11.31 5.21
CA ALA A 147 6.84 12.35 4.35
C ALA A 147 7.24 13.78 4.74
N THR A 148 7.56 14.01 6.01
CA THR A 148 8.03 15.32 6.53
C THR A 148 9.55 15.45 6.58
N ASP A 149 10.28 14.39 6.24
CA ASP A 149 11.73 14.37 6.18
C ASP A 149 12.21 14.50 4.72
N CYS A 150 12.92 15.59 4.48
CA CYS A 150 13.28 16.08 3.15
C CYS A 150 14.48 15.35 2.55
N GLU A 151 15.09 14.44 3.32
CA GLU A 151 16.10 13.52 2.81
C GLU A 151 15.48 12.41 1.96
N HIS A 152 14.15 12.19 2.07
CA HIS A 152 13.46 11.15 1.34
C HIS A 152 12.83 11.63 0.03
N SER A 153 12.91 10.76 -0.96
CA SER A 153 12.25 10.88 -2.26
C SER A 153 10.72 10.70 -2.14
N GLY A 154 9.97 11.27 -3.08
CA GLY A 154 8.52 11.02 -3.18
C GLY A 154 8.20 9.53 -3.37
N GLY A 155 9.06 8.80 -4.09
CA GLY A 155 8.92 7.35 -4.27
C GLY A 155 9.07 6.57 -2.97
N ARG A 156 10.04 6.93 -2.13
CA ARG A 156 10.21 6.35 -0.78
C ARG A 156 9.02 6.61 0.13
N VAL A 157 8.46 7.83 0.07
CA VAL A 157 7.27 8.20 0.86
C VAL A 157 6.05 7.40 0.41
N ALA A 158 5.74 7.39 -0.89
CA ALA A 158 4.60 6.67 -1.44
C ALA A 158 4.68 5.16 -1.15
N THR A 159 5.86 4.56 -1.30
CA THR A 159 6.07 3.13 -1.03
C THR A 159 5.97 2.76 0.45
N SER A 160 6.29 3.67 1.37
CA SER A 160 6.05 3.46 2.81
C SER A 160 4.56 3.40 3.14
N GLY A 161 3.75 4.24 2.50
CA GLY A 161 2.29 4.16 2.63
C GLY A 161 1.74 2.85 2.06
N MET A 162 2.24 2.42 0.89
CA MET A 162 1.88 1.13 0.30
C MET A 162 2.28 -0.05 1.20
N SER A 163 3.47 -0.03 1.80
CA SER A 163 3.95 -1.12 2.67
C SER A 163 3.08 -1.26 3.92
N ALA A 164 2.78 -0.14 4.60
CA ALA A 164 1.91 -0.10 5.76
C ALA A 164 0.52 -0.66 5.42
N HIS A 165 -0.06 -0.17 4.33
CA HIS A 165 -1.42 -0.54 3.95
C HIS A 165 -1.53 -2.00 3.46
N LEU A 166 -0.58 -2.48 2.65
CA LEU A 166 -0.66 -3.83 2.09
C LEU A 166 -0.21 -4.92 3.07
N LEU A 167 0.76 -4.65 3.94
CA LEU A 167 1.32 -5.67 4.84
C LEU A 167 0.66 -5.72 6.21
N LEU A 168 0.01 -4.64 6.65
CA LEU A 168 -0.63 -4.56 7.97
C LEU A 168 -2.14 -4.32 7.88
N ASP A 169 -2.59 -3.35 7.10
CA ASP A 169 -4.03 -3.04 7.02
C ASP A 169 -4.81 -4.11 6.25
N LEU A 170 -4.33 -4.55 5.08
CA LEU A 170 -5.03 -5.53 4.24
C LEU A 170 -5.25 -6.89 4.93
N PRO A 171 -4.25 -7.52 5.58
CA PRO A 171 -4.47 -8.78 6.29
C PRO A 171 -5.44 -8.62 7.46
N ALA A 172 -5.37 -7.48 8.16
CA ALA A 172 -6.26 -7.17 9.27
C ALA A 172 -7.69 -6.92 8.78
N ALA A 173 -7.88 -6.28 7.62
CA ALA A 173 -9.19 -6.08 7.00
C ALA A 173 -9.82 -7.40 6.55
N LEU A 174 -9.05 -8.26 5.89
CA LEU A 174 -9.49 -9.61 5.53
C LEU A 174 -9.94 -10.42 6.74
N ALA A 175 -9.22 -10.31 7.86
CA ALA A 175 -9.57 -10.98 9.11
C ALA A 175 -10.80 -10.35 9.79
N ALA A 176 -10.94 -9.02 9.76
CA ALA A 176 -12.04 -8.30 10.38
C ALA A 176 -13.40 -8.61 9.74
N VAL A 177 -13.42 -8.87 8.42
CA VAL A 177 -14.63 -9.28 7.69
C VAL A 177 -14.81 -10.80 7.63
N ASP A 178 -14.11 -11.55 8.48
CA ASP A 178 -14.19 -13.02 8.59
C ASP A 178 -14.04 -13.75 7.23
N THR A 179 -13.13 -13.27 6.38
CA THR A 179 -12.99 -13.76 4.99
C THR A 179 -12.83 -15.29 4.94
N PRO A 180 -13.78 -16.04 4.35
CA PRO A 180 -13.68 -17.49 4.27
C PRO A 180 -12.72 -17.92 3.15
N ALA A 181 -12.22 -19.16 3.22
CA ALA A 181 -11.20 -19.64 2.28
C ALA A 181 -11.70 -19.70 0.82
N GLU A 182 -13.01 -19.86 0.66
CA GLU A 182 -13.73 -19.89 -0.61
C GLU A 182 -13.72 -18.53 -1.34
N ARG A 183 -13.36 -17.43 -0.66
CA ARG A 183 -13.23 -16.09 -1.28
C ARG A 183 -11.87 -15.86 -1.94
N TRP A 184 -11.03 -16.88 -2.06
CA TRP A 184 -9.73 -16.76 -2.71
C TRP A 184 -9.83 -16.24 -4.15
N ASP A 185 -10.83 -16.71 -4.91
CA ASP A 185 -11.02 -16.29 -6.30
C ASP A 185 -11.49 -14.84 -6.39
N ASP A 186 -12.44 -14.41 -5.54
CA ASP A 186 -12.86 -13.01 -5.44
C ASP A 186 -11.72 -12.08 -4.98
N PHE A 187 -10.90 -12.52 -4.03
CA PHE A 187 -9.71 -11.78 -3.59
C PHE A 187 -8.67 -11.65 -4.71
N ASN A 188 -8.50 -12.69 -5.53
CA ASN A 188 -7.64 -12.61 -6.70
C ASN A 188 -8.20 -11.67 -7.75
N ARG A 189 -9.51 -11.72 -7.99
CA ARG A 189 -10.23 -10.80 -8.87
C ARG A 189 -10.03 -9.35 -8.44
N TYR A 190 -10.07 -9.09 -7.13
CA TYR A 190 -9.81 -7.78 -6.56
C TYR A 190 -8.44 -7.24 -7.03
N GLY A 191 -7.36 -8.02 -6.88
CA GLY A 191 -6.04 -7.56 -7.32
C GLY A 191 -5.82 -7.52 -8.84
N GLU A 192 -6.59 -8.27 -9.63
CA GLU A 192 -6.60 -8.08 -11.10
C GLU A 192 -7.19 -6.72 -11.48
N VAL A 193 -8.30 -6.34 -10.82
CA VAL A 193 -8.92 -5.02 -10.99
C VAL A 193 -7.92 -3.93 -10.60
N LEU A 194 -7.24 -4.06 -9.46
CA LEU A 194 -6.23 -3.08 -9.02
C LEU A 194 -5.08 -2.88 -10.02
N GLY A 195 -4.66 -3.93 -10.73
CA GLY A 195 -3.64 -3.81 -11.77
C GLY A 195 -4.01 -2.86 -12.92
N THR A 196 -5.31 -2.59 -13.12
CA THR A 196 -5.77 -1.65 -14.13
C THR A 196 -5.65 -0.17 -13.71
N ALA A 197 -5.47 0.10 -12.41
CA ALA A 197 -5.22 1.45 -11.88
C ALA A 197 -3.76 1.90 -12.09
N THR A 198 -2.83 0.95 -12.24
CA THR A 198 -1.37 1.21 -12.31
C THR A 198 -0.96 2.31 -13.30
N PRO A 199 -1.45 2.35 -14.55
CA PRO A 199 -1.05 3.41 -15.49
C PRO A 199 -1.44 4.82 -15.03
N ASN A 200 -2.59 4.97 -14.37
CA ASN A 200 -3.01 6.25 -13.83
C ASN A 200 -2.20 6.65 -12.60
N ILE A 201 -1.92 5.69 -11.71
CA ILE A 201 -1.08 5.90 -10.53
C ILE A 201 0.29 6.47 -10.96
N ILE A 202 0.96 5.83 -11.92
CA ILE A 202 2.26 6.31 -12.43
C ILE A 202 2.13 7.73 -12.97
N ARG A 203 1.14 7.96 -13.83
CA ARG A 203 0.90 9.27 -14.47
C ARG A 203 0.66 10.38 -13.47
N GLU A 204 -0.20 10.17 -12.47
CA GLU A 204 -0.55 11.21 -11.50
C GLU A 204 0.57 11.47 -10.51
N ILE A 205 1.27 10.43 -10.05
CA ILE A 205 2.43 10.63 -9.17
C ILE A 205 3.56 11.37 -9.89
N GLU A 206 3.81 11.06 -11.17
CA GLU A 206 4.80 11.79 -11.96
C GLU A 206 4.38 13.25 -12.16
N ALA A 207 3.09 13.51 -12.42
CA ALA A 207 2.57 14.86 -12.63
C ALA A 207 2.61 15.72 -11.36
N ASP A 208 2.17 15.18 -10.22
CA ASP A 208 1.96 15.94 -8.99
C ASP A 208 3.22 16.01 -8.13
N TYR A 209 4.06 14.96 -8.17
CA TYR A 209 5.22 14.82 -7.29
C TYR A 209 6.55 14.64 -8.03
N GLY A 210 6.55 14.65 -9.38
CA GLY A 210 7.77 14.54 -10.19
C GLY A 210 8.55 13.24 -9.94
N THR A 211 7.85 12.18 -9.53
CA THR A 211 8.42 10.87 -9.19
C THR A 211 7.90 9.84 -10.18
N ASP A 212 8.79 9.16 -10.89
CA ASP A 212 8.41 8.07 -11.79
C ASP A 212 8.39 6.75 -11.02
N LEU A 213 7.18 6.21 -10.78
CA LEU A 213 7.01 4.91 -10.14
C LEU A 213 7.02 3.74 -11.14
N SER A 214 7.28 3.99 -12.43
CA SER A 214 7.29 2.94 -13.46
C SER A 214 8.18 1.77 -13.07
N GLU A 215 9.40 1.99 -12.57
CA GLU A 215 10.29 0.90 -12.17
C GLU A 215 9.67 0.04 -11.05
N LEU A 216 9.12 0.68 -10.02
CA LEU A 216 8.43 0.00 -8.90
C LEU A 216 7.26 -0.87 -9.38
N PHE A 217 6.43 -0.35 -10.27
CA PHE A 217 5.26 -1.10 -10.77
C PHE A 217 5.60 -2.04 -11.93
N SER A 218 6.74 -1.87 -12.60
CA SER A 218 7.15 -2.65 -13.78
C SER A 218 7.99 -3.88 -13.47
N VAL A 219 8.33 -4.14 -12.19
CA VAL A 219 9.38 -5.09 -11.79
C VAL A 219 9.26 -6.43 -12.49
N SER A 220 10.04 -6.47 -13.58
CA SER A 220 10.41 -7.56 -14.44
C SER A 220 11.70 -8.16 -13.89
N ILE A 221 11.67 -8.59 -12.63
CA ILE A 221 12.83 -9.20 -11.97
C ILE A 221 12.57 -10.70 -11.77
N VAL A 222 12.40 -11.35 -12.92
CA VAL A 222 12.97 -12.67 -13.24
C VAL A 222 13.49 -12.49 -14.66
N GLY A 223 14.82 -12.41 -14.81
CA GLY A 223 15.49 -11.86 -16.00
C GLY A 223 14.90 -12.30 -17.34
N ASP A 224 14.75 -11.34 -18.26
CA ASP A 224 14.70 -11.49 -19.72
C ASP A 224 13.82 -12.60 -20.34
N VAL A 225 12.84 -13.16 -19.62
CA VAL A 225 12.04 -14.32 -20.09
C VAL A 225 10.53 -14.08 -20.05
N ILE A 226 10.04 -13.05 -19.36
CA ILE A 226 8.60 -12.86 -19.18
C ILE A 226 8.26 -11.38 -19.41
N GLY A 227 7.49 -11.10 -20.47
CA GLY A 227 7.15 -9.75 -20.91
C GLY A 227 6.53 -8.85 -19.82
N SER A 228 6.64 -7.54 -20.02
CA SER A 228 6.39 -6.45 -19.03
C SER A 228 5.02 -6.47 -18.34
N GLU A 229 3.95 -6.94 -19.00
CA GLU A 229 2.62 -7.04 -18.37
C GLU A 229 2.53 -8.13 -17.29
N ARG A 230 3.33 -9.21 -17.42
CA ARG A 230 3.31 -10.33 -16.47
C ARG A 230 4.19 -10.06 -15.25
N ALA A 231 5.14 -9.16 -15.39
CA ALA A 231 6.11 -8.76 -14.37
C ALA A 231 5.46 -7.95 -13.23
N ALA A 232 4.72 -6.89 -13.58
CA ALA A 232 3.88 -6.13 -12.64
C ALA A 232 2.95 -7.06 -11.83
N GLY A 233 2.40 -8.09 -12.50
CA GLY A 233 1.56 -9.11 -11.88
C GLY A 233 2.25 -9.87 -10.74
N ILE A 234 3.54 -10.19 -10.81
CA ILE A 234 4.23 -11.04 -9.82
C ILE A 234 4.34 -10.35 -8.46
N PHE A 235 4.63 -9.05 -8.43
CA PHE A 235 4.73 -8.28 -7.18
C PHE A 235 3.38 -8.24 -6.46
N PHE A 236 2.32 -7.82 -7.15
CA PHE A 236 0.97 -7.78 -6.58
C PHE A 236 0.44 -9.15 -6.20
N GLN A 237 0.78 -10.21 -6.95
CA GLN A 237 0.41 -11.58 -6.59
C GLN A 237 1.14 -12.03 -5.31
N THR A 238 2.42 -11.67 -5.15
CA THR A 238 3.21 -12.03 -3.96
C THR A 238 2.69 -11.32 -2.71
N VAL A 239 2.51 -10.00 -2.77
CA VAL A 239 2.00 -9.22 -1.63
C VAL A 239 0.59 -9.67 -1.23
N ARG A 240 -0.28 -9.98 -2.19
CA ARG A 240 -1.62 -10.54 -1.91
C ARG A 240 -1.55 -11.92 -1.28
N ALA A 241 -0.68 -12.81 -1.76
CA ALA A 241 -0.51 -14.14 -1.18
C ALA A 241 -0.03 -14.06 0.28
N VAL A 242 0.89 -13.13 0.57
CA VAL A 242 1.31 -12.82 1.95
C VAL A 242 0.14 -12.29 2.77
N ALA A 243 -0.60 -11.31 2.26
CA ALA A 243 -1.71 -10.73 3.00
C ALA A 243 -2.82 -11.75 3.31
N TRP A 244 -3.13 -12.62 2.34
CA TRP A 244 -4.04 -13.73 2.54
C TRP A 244 -3.55 -14.68 3.62
N ALA A 245 -2.29 -15.16 3.54
CA ALA A 245 -1.72 -16.06 4.53
C ALA A 245 -1.73 -15.44 5.95
N SER A 246 -1.36 -14.17 6.07
CA SER A 246 -1.39 -13.42 7.31
C SER A 246 -2.81 -13.31 7.88
N SER A 247 -3.82 -13.01 7.05
CA SER A 247 -5.22 -12.97 7.51
C SER A 247 -5.68 -14.33 8.06
N ARG A 248 -5.26 -15.45 7.46
CA ARG A 248 -5.58 -16.80 7.97
C ARG A 248 -4.95 -17.06 9.34
N ALA A 249 -3.74 -16.54 9.57
CA ALA A 249 -3.08 -16.65 10.86
C ALA A 249 -3.82 -15.84 11.94
N LEU A 250 -4.27 -14.62 11.61
CA LEU A 250 -5.05 -13.75 12.49
C LEU A 250 -6.41 -14.35 12.88
N MET A 251 -7.10 -15.02 11.96
CA MET A 251 -8.42 -15.64 12.22
C MET A 251 -8.38 -16.92 13.07
N SER A 252 -7.19 -17.38 13.50
CA SER A 252 -7.05 -18.61 14.30
C SER A 252 -6.39 -18.31 15.65
N PRO A 253 -7.07 -18.56 16.79
CA PRO A 253 -6.51 -18.28 18.12
C PRO A 253 -5.18 -18.98 18.42
N ALA A 254 -4.90 -20.11 17.76
CA ALA A 254 -3.66 -20.85 17.93
C ALA A 254 -2.46 -20.18 17.24
N THR A 255 -2.72 -19.29 16.28
CA THR A 255 -1.72 -18.66 15.40
C THR A 255 -1.74 -17.14 15.44
N GLU A 256 -2.78 -16.51 15.99
CA GLU A 256 -3.02 -15.06 15.98
C GLU A 256 -1.78 -14.27 16.38
N GLY A 257 -1.26 -14.49 17.60
CA GLY A 257 -0.08 -13.74 18.07
C GLY A 257 1.21 -14.03 17.28
N ALA A 258 1.37 -15.23 16.72
CA ALA A 258 2.50 -15.54 15.85
C ALA A 258 2.35 -14.90 14.45
N GLY A 259 1.12 -14.82 13.95
CA GLY A 259 0.76 -14.14 12.70
C GLY A 259 1.00 -12.65 12.80
N GLU A 260 0.53 -12.02 13.87
CA GLU A 260 0.78 -10.60 14.13
C GLU A 260 2.29 -10.31 14.21
N ALA A 261 3.05 -11.11 14.97
CA ALA A 261 4.50 -10.94 15.05
C ALA A 261 5.21 -11.10 13.69
N ALA A 262 4.74 -12.02 12.85
CA ALA A 262 5.27 -12.21 11.50
C ALA A 262 4.97 -11.00 10.60
N MET A 263 3.73 -10.49 10.63
CA MET A 263 3.32 -9.30 9.87
C MET A 263 4.20 -8.08 10.22
N TRP A 264 4.42 -7.82 11.51
CA TRP A 264 5.31 -6.73 11.94
C TRP A 264 6.76 -6.94 11.50
N ALA A 265 7.26 -8.18 11.57
CA ALA A 265 8.62 -8.50 11.10
C ALA A 265 8.77 -8.29 9.59
N GLU A 266 7.74 -8.65 8.81
CA GLU A 266 7.71 -8.46 7.36
C GLU A 266 7.66 -6.98 6.99
N TRP A 267 6.82 -6.19 7.66
CA TRP A 267 6.76 -4.74 7.45
C TRP A 267 8.09 -4.05 7.82
N HIS A 268 8.70 -4.40 8.95
CA HIS A 268 10.03 -3.86 9.29
C HIS A 268 11.10 -4.24 8.25
N ALA A 269 11.07 -5.47 7.75
CA ALA A 269 11.98 -5.90 6.69
C ALA A 269 11.75 -5.14 5.39
N SER A 270 10.49 -4.83 5.04
CA SER A 270 10.19 -4.01 3.86
C SER A 270 10.72 -2.58 4.00
N GLU A 271 10.65 -1.96 5.18
CA GLU A 271 11.20 -0.60 5.34
C GLU A 271 12.73 -0.56 5.17
N VAL A 272 13.46 -1.55 5.69
CA VAL A 272 14.92 -1.68 5.47
C VAL A 272 15.26 -1.80 3.99
N VAL A 273 14.43 -2.55 3.27
CA VAL A 273 14.51 -2.70 1.82
C VAL A 273 14.31 -1.35 1.13
N LEU A 274 13.28 -0.59 1.51
CA LEU A 274 12.94 0.68 0.88
C LEU A 274 14.04 1.72 1.12
N ASP A 275 14.62 1.75 2.31
CA ASP A 275 15.79 2.58 2.63
C ASP A 275 17.00 2.22 1.74
N THR A 276 17.20 0.93 1.47
CA THR A 276 18.28 0.46 0.59
C THR A 276 18.01 0.86 -0.87
N ALA A 277 16.77 0.71 -1.34
CA ALA A 277 16.34 1.08 -2.69
C ALA A 277 16.52 2.59 -2.94
N GLU A 278 16.16 3.41 -1.96
CA GLU A 278 16.41 4.85 -1.99
C GLU A 278 17.90 5.18 -2.03
N ALA A 279 18.70 4.56 -1.18
CA ALA A 279 20.14 4.82 -1.10
C ALA A 279 20.90 4.51 -2.40
N ILE A 280 20.36 3.62 -3.25
CA ILE A 280 20.94 3.26 -4.56
C ILE A 280 20.23 3.93 -5.75
N GLY A 281 19.23 4.78 -5.50
CA GLY A 281 18.54 5.59 -6.51
C GLY A 281 17.53 4.83 -7.36
N ILE A 282 16.80 3.87 -6.78
CA ILE A 282 15.63 3.24 -7.44
C ILE A 282 14.43 4.20 -7.50
N PHE A 283 14.37 5.17 -6.58
CA PHE A 283 13.36 6.24 -6.55
C PHE A 283 13.91 7.57 -7.06
#